data_AF-A0A3A4PYW8-F1
#
_entry.id   AF-A0A3A4PYW8-F1
#
_cell.length_a   1.000
_cell.length_b   1.000
_cell.length_c   1.000
_cell.angle_alpha   90.00
_cell.angle_beta   90.00
_cell.angle_gamma   90.00
#
_symmetry.space_group_name_H-M   'P 1'
#
loop_
_entity.id
_entity.type
_entity.pdbx_description
1 polymer ?
#
loop_
_entity_poly.entity_id
_entity_poly.type
_entity_poly.pdbx_seq_one_letter_code
_entity_poly.pdbx_strand_id
1 'polypeptide(L)'
;MKKQTITRRLIFPAAVTLGLMIISINAYDLSGAIQNVLLQEIVVYTSAILMFATIWLGPLFVNTLAFFRGASFSERMLASLITPVVWIAKTYAHFIGIYSFGELVFLILHPLILGNIGVNLLCVGISELICRHRLRAKGGAIRLFEAPGIAALIAGLIITFAGLWNGGHTYYYYYMDVYSWLFM
;
A
#
# COMPACT_ATOMS: atom_id res chain seq x y z
N MET A 1 6.78 -11.02 -23.51
CA MET A 1 5.98 -9.78 -23.64
C MET A 1 6.87 -8.64 -24.07
N LYS A 2 6.45 -7.77 -25.00
CA LYS A 2 7.28 -6.63 -25.45
C LYS A 2 7.33 -5.56 -24.36
N LYS A 3 8.54 -5.16 -23.95
CA LYS A 3 8.77 -4.14 -22.93
C LYS A 3 8.27 -2.79 -23.45
N GLN A 4 7.31 -2.18 -22.76
CA GLN A 4 6.83 -0.83 -23.11
C GLN A 4 7.76 0.26 -22.55
N THR A 5 7.50 1.52 -22.91
CA THR A 5 8.22 2.68 -22.37
C THR A 5 8.07 2.79 -20.85
N ILE A 6 9.06 3.41 -20.18
CA ILE A 6 9.07 3.58 -18.71
C ILE A 6 7.79 4.29 -18.24
N THR A 7 7.40 5.36 -18.95
CA THR A 7 6.20 6.14 -18.63
C THR A 7 4.95 5.28 -18.62
N ARG A 8 4.75 4.43 -19.64
CA ARG A 8 3.58 3.57 -19.70
C ARG A 8 3.66 2.42 -18.70
N ARG A 9 4.84 1.82 -18.49
CA ARG A 9 4.93 0.62 -17.66
C ARG A 9 4.98 0.91 -16.14
N LEU A 10 5.58 2.04 -15.72
CA LEU A 10 5.78 2.37 -14.30
C LEU A 10 5.06 3.64 -13.84
N ILE A 11 5.27 4.74 -14.56
CA ILE A 11 4.80 6.06 -14.11
C ILE A 11 3.28 6.12 -14.16
N PHE A 12 2.67 5.68 -15.27
CA PHE A 12 1.22 5.77 -15.45
C PHE A 12 0.43 5.00 -14.38
N PRO A 13 0.66 3.69 -14.13
CA PRO A 13 -0.11 2.96 -13.13
C PRO A 13 0.01 3.59 -11.74
N ALA A 14 1.23 3.95 -11.33
CA ALA A 14 1.47 4.58 -10.04
C ALA A 14 0.82 5.98 -9.94
N ALA A 15 0.93 6.80 -10.99
CA ALA A 15 0.34 8.13 -11.04
C ALA A 15 -1.20 8.09 -10.99
N VAL A 16 -1.83 7.09 -11.63
CA VAL A 16 -3.29 6.91 -11.55
C VAL A 16 -3.72 6.58 -10.12
N THR A 17 -3.06 5.60 -9.49
CA THR A 17 -3.38 5.23 -8.11
C THR A 17 -3.10 6.36 -7.12
N LEU A 18 -1.96 7.04 -7.27
CA LEU A 18 -1.58 8.17 -6.43
C LEU A 18 -2.51 9.37 -6.62
N GLY A 19 -2.84 9.71 -7.87
CA GLY A 19 -3.75 10.80 -8.19
C GLY A 19 -5.14 10.56 -7.62
N LEU A 20 -5.66 9.34 -7.74
CA LEU A 20 -6.94 8.98 -7.14
C LEU A 20 -6.88 9.08 -5.61
N MET A 21 -5.81 8.59 -4.97
CA MET A 21 -5.61 8.76 -3.52
C MET A 21 -5.64 10.23 -3.11
N ILE A 22 -4.89 11.10 -3.79
CA ILE A 22 -4.82 12.53 -3.47
C ILE A 22 -6.19 13.19 -3.63
N ILE A 23 -6.90 12.93 -4.73
CA ILE A 23 -8.24 13.47 -4.96
C ILE A 23 -9.20 13.00 -3.86
N SER A 24 -9.17 11.71 -3.51
CA SER A 24 -10.03 11.14 -2.47
C SER A 24 -9.73 11.71 -1.09
N ILE A 25 -8.46 11.90 -0.72
CA ILE A 25 -8.07 12.56 0.54
C ILE A 25 -8.65 13.97 0.60
N ASN A 26 -8.44 14.78 -0.45
CA ASN A 26 -8.91 16.16 -0.44
C ASN A 26 -10.44 16.25 -0.46
N ALA A 27 -11.11 15.36 -1.20
CA ALA A 27 -12.57 15.29 -1.19
C ALA A 27 -13.11 14.89 0.20
N TYR A 28 -12.44 14.00 0.92
CA TYR A 28 -12.77 13.63 2.29
C TYR A 28 -12.58 14.82 3.23
N ASP A 29 -11.41 15.46 3.19
CA ASP A 29 -11.04 16.56 4.08
C ASP A 29 -11.95 17.80 3.87
N LEU A 30 -12.33 18.10 2.62
CA LEU A 30 -13.18 19.24 2.27
C LEU A 30 -14.68 18.97 2.43
N SER A 31 -15.08 17.72 2.69
CA SER A 31 -16.48 17.32 2.77
C SER A 31 -17.23 18.05 3.89
N GLY A 32 -16.53 18.47 4.95
CA GLY A 32 -17.09 19.26 6.06
C GLY A 32 -17.68 20.62 5.67
N ALA A 33 -17.32 21.15 4.50
CA ALA A 33 -17.89 22.40 3.99
C ALA A 33 -19.26 22.23 3.30
N ILE A 34 -19.70 20.98 3.07
CA ILE A 34 -20.96 20.67 2.39
C ILE A 34 -22.11 20.82 3.37
N GLN A 35 -23.03 21.75 3.11
CA GLN A 35 -24.18 22.00 3.98
C GLN A 35 -25.29 20.95 3.84
N ASN A 36 -25.39 20.31 2.66
CA ASN A 36 -26.38 19.27 2.43
C ASN A 36 -25.91 17.94 3.03
N VAL A 37 -26.61 17.46 4.07
CA VAL A 37 -26.23 16.26 4.82
C VAL A 37 -26.10 15.03 3.94
N LEU A 38 -27.06 14.76 3.05
CA LEU A 38 -27.03 13.59 2.18
C LEU A 38 -25.83 13.64 1.21
N LEU A 39 -25.60 14.80 0.61
CA LEU A 39 -24.45 14.99 -0.28
C LEU A 39 -23.13 14.86 0.46
N GLN A 40 -23.05 15.43 1.68
CA GLN A 40 -21.89 15.33 2.55
C GLN A 40 -21.57 13.87 2.87
N GLU A 41 -22.56 13.08 3.30
CA GLU A 41 -22.40 11.66 3.61
C GLU A 41 -21.91 10.87 2.40
N ILE A 42 -22.52 11.06 1.22
CA ILE A 42 -22.11 10.40 -0.02
C ILE A 42 -20.64 10.71 -0.33
N VAL A 43 -20.25 11.99 -0.22
CA VAL A 43 -18.86 12.41 -0.47
C VAL A 43 -17.92 11.79 0.55
N VAL A 44 -18.24 11.82 1.85
CA VAL A 44 -17.43 11.23 2.93
C VAL A 44 -17.21 9.74 2.70
N TYR A 45 -18.28 8.96 2.51
CA TYR A 45 -18.15 7.50 2.38
C TYR A 45 -17.43 7.12 1.09
N THR A 46 -17.78 7.75 -0.03
CA THR A 46 -17.16 7.44 -1.33
C THR A 46 -15.67 7.81 -1.32
N SER A 47 -15.32 8.99 -0.80
CA SER A 47 -13.93 9.42 -0.71
C SER A 47 -13.11 8.57 0.26
N ALA A 48 -13.66 8.20 1.42
CA ALA A 48 -12.99 7.31 2.35
C ALA A 48 -12.71 5.93 1.74
N ILE A 49 -13.72 5.32 1.08
CA ILE A 49 -13.57 4.03 0.41
C ILE A 49 -12.49 4.10 -0.66
N LEU A 50 -12.50 5.13 -1.51
CA LEU A 50 -11.51 5.30 -2.58
C LEU A 50 -10.10 5.59 -2.02
N MET A 51 -10.00 6.40 -0.97
CA MET A 51 -8.74 6.67 -0.27
C MET A 51 -8.14 5.36 0.27
N PHE A 52 -8.89 4.59 1.05
CA PHE A 52 -8.37 3.34 1.61
C PHE A 52 -8.13 2.28 0.52
N ALA A 53 -8.99 2.18 -0.48
CA ALA A 53 -8.78 1.25 -1.60
C ALA A 53 -7.48 1.57 -2.37
N THR A 54 -7.17 2.85 -2.60
CA THR A 54 -5.93 3.23 -3.29
C THR A 54 -4.69 3.04 -2.44
N ILE A 55 -4.76 3.29 -1.14
CA ILE A 55 -3.65 3.06 -0.20
C ILE A 55 -3.35 1.56 -0.07
N TRP A 56 -4.37 0.75 0.22
CA TRP A 56 -4.20 -0.66 0.56
C TRP A 56 -4.20 -1.59 -0.66
N LEU A 57 -5.07 -1.36 -1.65
CA LEU A 57 -5.23 -2.24 -2.81
C LEU A 57 -4.61 -1.67 -4.10
N GLY A 58 -4.20 -0.40 -4.10
CA GLY A 58 -3.48 0.23 -5.20
C GLY A 58 -2.29 -0.59 -5.73
N PRO A 59 -1.42 -1.13 -4.85
CA PRO A 59 -0.31 -2.00 -5.25
C PRO A 59 -0.70 -3.19 -6.12
N LEU A 60 -1.90 -3.77 -5.90
CA LEU A 60 -2.43 -4.89 -6.68
C LEU A 60 -2.67 -4.47 -8.14
N PHE A 61 -3.28 -3.30 -8.35
CA PHE A 61 -3.53 -2.72 -9.66
C PHE A 61 -2.22 -2.32 -10.35
N VAL A 62 -1.33 -1.62 -9.64
CA VAL A 62 -0.05 -1.14 -10.16
C VAL A 62 0.83 -2.30 -10.62
N ASN A 63 1.03 -3.32 -9.78
CA ASN A 63 1.85 -4.49 -10.12
C ASN A 63 1.25 -5.24 -11.31
N THR A 64 -0.07 -5.44 -11.34
CA THR A 64 -0.76 -6.13 -12.43
C THR A 64 -0.55 -5.43 -13.77
N LEU A 65 -0.80 -4.12 -13.84
CA LEU A 65 -0.60 -3.36 -15.08
C LEU A 65 0.87 -3.34 -15.50
N ALA A 66 1.79 -3.11 -14.57
CA ALA A 66 3.21 -3.07 -14.87
C ALA A 66 3.74 -4.44 -15.35
N PHE A 67 3.21 -5.54 -14.79
CA PHE A 67 3.50 -6.91 -15.22
C PHE A 67 3.11 -7.12 -16.68
N PHE A 68 1.87 -6.79 -17.04
CA PHE A 68 1.40 -6.93 -18.42
C PHE A 68 1.97 -5.87 -19.38
N ARG A 69 2.76 -4.90 -18.89
CA ARG A 69 3.52 -3.94 -19.71
C ARG A 69 5.00 -4.31 -19.83
N GLY A 70 5.39 -5.48 -19.30
CA GLY A 70 6.74 -6.03 -19.42
C GLY A 70 7.77 -5.38 -18.49
N ALA A 71 7.33 -4.81 -17.36
CA ALA A 71 8.24 -4.36 -16.32
C ALA A 71 9.00 -5.54 -15.68
N SER A 72 10.17 -5.31 -15.09
CA SER A 72 10.84 -6.32 -14.24
C SER A 72 10.20 -6.39 -12.85
N PHE A 73 10.48 -7.43 -12.05
CA PHE A 73 9.94 -7.51 -10.68
C PHE A 73 10.29 -6.29 -9.82
N SER A 74 11.56 -5.87 -9.83
CA SER A 74 12.02 -4.70 -9.06
C SER A 74 11.33 -3.41 -9.50
N GLU A 75 11.16 -3.22 -10.82
CA GLU A 75 10.44 -2.07 -11.35
C GLU A 75 8.98 -2.04 -10.86
N ARG A 76 8.31 -3.20 -10.82
CA ARG A 76 6.94 -3.30 -10.32
C ARG A 76 6.84 -3.07 -8.83
N MET A 77 7.75 -3.65 -8.04
CA MET A 77 7.81 -3.44 -6.59
C MET A 77 7.99 -1.96 -6.26
N LEU A 78 8.92 -1.28 -6.93
CA LEU A 78 9.13 0.16 -6.76
C LEU A 78 7.89 0.97 -7.14
N ALA A 79 7.25 0.66 -8.27
CA ALA A 79 6.04 1.36 -8.69
C ALA A 79 4.88 1.16 -7.68
N SER A 80 4.70 -0.06 -7.18
CA SER A 80 3.66 -0.40 -6.19
C SER A 80 3.89 0.30 -4.84
N LEU A 81 5.13 0.60 -4.47
CA LEU A 81 5.47 1.31 -3.24
C LEU A 81 5.19 2.81 -3.27
N ILE A 82 4.99 3.43 -4.45
CA ILE A 82 4.86 4.89 -4.57
C ILE A 82 3.70 5.42 -3.69
N THR A 83 2.49 4.87 -3.86
CA THR A 83 1.32 5.33 -3.10
C THR A 83 1.47 5.10 -1.60
N PRO A 84 1.84 3.89 -1.11
CA PRO A 84 2.12 3.66 0.31
C PRO A 84 3.20 4.60 0.87
N VAL A 85 4.30 4.84 0.15
CA VAL A 85 5.38 5.74 0.61
C VAL A 85 4.88 7.17 0.73
N VAL A 86 4.10 7.67 -0.22
CA VAL A 86 3.52 9.02 -0.13
C VAL A 86 2.55 9.13 1.05
N TRP A 87 1.71 8.11 1.27
CA TRP A 87 0.82 8.06 2.43
C TRP A 87 1.59 8.03 3.76
N ILE A 88 2.62 7.20 3.84
CA ILE A 88 3.51 7.13 5.01
C ILE A 88 4.18 8.47 5.24
N ALA A 89 4.73 9.12 4.20
CA ALA A 89 5.36 10.43 4.32
C ALA A 89 4.38 11.51 4.82
N LYS A 90 3.14 11.53 4.29
CA LYS A 90 2.07 12.42 4.79
C LYS A 90 1.81 12.15 6.27
N THR A 91 1.72 10.88 6.66
CA THR A 91 1.48 10.46 8.04
C THR A 91 2.61 10.89 8.96
N TYR A 92 3.87 10.68 8.55
CA TYR A 92 5.06 11.11 9.29
C TYR A 92 5.09 12.61 9.54
N ALA A 93 4.67 13.43 8.57
CA ALA A 93 4.67 14.87 8.70
C ALA A 93 3.81 15.36 9.89
N HIS A 94 2.78 14.61 10.29
CA HIS A 94 1.96 14.92 11.46
C HIS A 94 2.68 14.67 12.80
N PHE A 95 3.76 13.89 12.80
CA PHE A 95 4.50 13.51 14.00
C PHE A 95 5.78 14.33 14.22
N ILE A 96 6.20 15.08 13.21
CA ILE A 96 7.38 15.96 13.29
C ILE A 96 7.12 17.04 14.34
N GLY A 97 8.05 17.20 15.28
CA GLY A 97 7.97 18.18 16.37
C GLY A 97 7.17 17.72 17.58
N ILE A 98 6.47 16.58 17.50
CA ILE A 98 5.84 15.92 18.64
C ILE A 98 6.81 14.90 19.27
N TYR A 99 7.47 14.12 18.42
CA TYR A 99 8.37 13.04 18.81
C TYR A 99 9.83 13.44 18.64
N SER A 100 10.70 12.91 19.50
CA SER A 100 12.15 12.97 19.33
C SER A 100 12.60 12.18 18.09
N PHE A 101 13.83 12.40 17.63
CA PHE A 101 14.36 11.68 16.47
C PHE A 101 14.36 10.15 16.67
N GLY A 102 14.67 9.67 17.88
CA GLY A 102 14.66 8.23 18.19
C GLY A 102 13.26 7.63 18.10
N GLU A 103 12.25 8.35 18.59
CA GLU A 103 10.86 7.93 18.51
C GLU A 103 10.32 7.96 17.07
N LEU A 104 10.73 8.94 16.27
CA LEU A 104 10.40 8.99 14.84
C LEU A 104 10.98 7.79 14.08
N VAL A 105 12.19 7.33 14.41
CA VAL A 105 12.74 6.09 13.84
C VAL A 105 11.96 4.87 14.32
N PHE A 106 11.58 4.83 15.60
CA PHE A 106 10.78 3.73 16.15
C PHE A 106 9.39 3.63 15.51
N LEU A 107 8.81 4.77 15.09
CA LEU A 107 7.51 4.85 14.42
C LEU A 107 7.44 4.05 13.11
N ILE A 108 8.58 3.67 12.50
CA ILE A 108 8.60 2.76 11.33
C ILE A 108 7.92 1.42 11.68
N LEU A 109 8.04 0.99 12.93
CA LEU A 109 7.45 -0.24 13.45
C LEU A 109 5.99 -0.05 13.88
N HIS A 110 5.46 1.17 13.84
CA HIS A 110 4.08 1.42 14.22
C HIS A 110 3.13 0.63 13.29
N PRO A 111 2.07 -0.02 13.82
CA PRO A 111 1.19 -0.90 13.05
C PRO A 111 0.61 -0.23 11.79
N LEU A 112 0.28 1.06 11.88
CA LEU A 112 -0.25 1.84 10.75
C LEU A 112 0.78 2.01 9.60
N ILE A 113 2.06 2.12 9.93
CA ILE A 113 3.14 2.32 8.96
C ILE A 113 3.61 0.98 8.41
N LEU A 114 3.94 0.05 9.30
CA LEU A 114 4.38 -1.28 8.94
C LEU A 114 3.27 -2.07 8.20
N GLY A 115 2.01 -1.86 8.59
CA GLY A 115 0.85 -2.45 7.92
C GLY A 115 0.76 -2.08 6.44
N ASN A 116 1.02 -0.81 6.08
CA ASN A 116 1.03 -0.37 4.68
C ASN A 116 2.09 -1.11 3.84
N ILE A 117 3.26 -1.34 4.43
CA ILE A 117 4.32 -2.14 3.78
C ILE A 117 3.90 -3.60 3.66
N GLY A 118 3.33 -4.19 4.72
CA GLY A 118 2.84 -5.57 4.72
C GLY A 118 1.79 -5.81 3.64
N VAL A 119 0.78 -4.95 3.55
CA VAL A 119 -0.29 -5.08 2.56
C VAL A 119 0.23 -4.81 1.14
N ASN A 120 1.17 -3.87 0.95
CA ASN A 120 1.82 -3.69 -0.34
C ASN A 120 2.52 -4.98 -0.81
N LEU A 121 3.33 -5.59 0.06
CA LEU A 121 4.03 -6.84 -0.25
C LEU A 121 3.05 -7.98 -0.53
N LEU A 122 1.98 -8.08 0.25
CA LEU A 122 0.90 -9.04 0.07
C LEU A 122 0.23 -8.86 -1.31
N CYS A 123 -0.12 -7.63 -1.68
CA CYS A 123 -0.73 -7.31 -2.96
C CYS A 123 0.21 -7.61 -4.14
N VAL A 124 1.50 -7.28 -4.03
CA VAL A 124 2.48 -7.62 -5.06
C VAL A 124 2.59 -9.14 -5.21
N GLY A 125 2.69 -9.89 -4.11
CA GLY A 125 2.74 -11.35 -4.12
C GLY A 125 1.50 -12.00 -4.75
N ILE A 126 0.31 -11.55 -4.35
CA ILE A 126 -0.97 -12.05 -4.89
C ILE A 126 -1.07 -11.74 -6.39
N SER A 127 -0.80 -10.50 -6.81
CA SER A 127 -0.89 -10.13 -8.22
C SER A 127 0.15 -10.82 -9.09
N GLU A 128 1.36 -11.09 -8.60
CA GLU A 128 2.34 -11.95 -9.30
C GLU A 128 1.77 -13.34 -9.58
N LEU A 129 1.20 -14.00 -8.56
CA LEU A 129 0.59 -15.32 -8.72
C LEU A 129 -0.55 -15.30 -9.73
N ILE A 130 -1.45 -14.32 -9.63
CA ILE A 130 -2.59 -14.18 -10.55
C ILE A 130 -2.10 -13.94 -11.99
N CYS A 131 -1.17 -13.02 -12.19
CA CYS A 131 -0.68 -12.66 -13.53
C CYS A 131 0.06 -13.83 -14.19
N ARG A 132 0.90 -14.53 -13.43
CA ARG A 132 1.64 -15.72 -13.92
C ARG A 132 0.71 -16.88 -14.20
N HIS A 133 -0.27 -17.13 -13.34
CA HIS A 133 -1.31 -18.13 -13.58
C HIS A 133 -2.05 -17.84 -14.88
N ARG A 134 -2.50 -16.59 -15.09
CA ARG A 134 -3.17 -16.17 -16.33
C ARG A 134 -2.30 -16.32 -17.58
N LEU A 135 -1.00 -16.02 -17.50
CA LEU A 135 -0.10 -16.23 -18.64
C LEU A 135 0.15 -17.71 -18.93
N ARG A 136 0.30 -18.53 -17.89
CA ARG A 136 0.49 -19.97 -18.03
C ARG A 136 -0.75 -20.64 -18.63
N ALA A 137 -1.95 -20.24 -18.21
CA ALA A 137 -3.21 -20.71 -18.77
C ALA A 137 -3.35 -20.38 -20.27
N LYS A 138 -2.66 -19.35 -20.76
CA LYS A 138 -2.59 -18.98 -22.19
C LYS A 138 -1.44 -19.66 -22.95
N GLY A 139 -0.82 -20.70 -22.37
CA GLY A 139 0.31 -21.42 -22.98
C GLY A 139 1.67 -20.74 -22.82
N GLY A 140 1.77 -19.69 -21.99
CA GLY A 140 3.04 -19.03 -21.72
C GLY A 140 4.00 -19.90 -20.89
N ALA A 141 5.23 -20.06 -21.36
CA ALA A 141 6.32 -20.69 -20.61
C ALA A 141 6.82 -19.73 -19.50
N ILE A 142 6.13 -19.72 -18.36
CA ILE A 142 6.48 -18.90 -17.19
C ILE A 142 6.39 -19.73 -15.91
N ARG A 143 7.34 -19.53 -14.99
CA ARG A 143 7.30 -20.11 -13.64
C ARG A 143 6.22 -19.41 -12.82
N LEU A 144 5.35 -20.21 -12.21
CA LEU A 144 4.27 -19.71 -11.35
C LEU A 144 4.82 -19.17 -10.02
N PHE A 145 5.69 -19.96 -9.38
CA PHE A 145 6.32 -19.64 -8.12
C PHE A 145 7.74 -19.11 -8.36
N GLU A 146 7.86 -17.79 -8.48
CA GLU A 146 9.17 -17.11 -8.52
C GLU A 146 9.56 -16.66 -7.11
N ALA A 147 10.81 -16.93 -6.70
CA ALA A 147 11.27 -16.69 -5.34
C ALA A 147 11.02 -15.26 -4.84
N PRO A 148 11.27 -14.18 -5.61
CA PRO A 148 10.99 -12.82 -5.14
C PRO A 148 9.50 -12.55 -4.88
N GLY A 149 8.61 -13.08 -5.73
CA GLY A 149 7.16 -12.92 -5.57
C GLY A 149 6.63 -13.68 -4.37
N ILE A 150 7.17 -14.88 -4.13
CA ILE A 150 6.81 -15.70 -2.96
C ILE A 150 7.36 -15.11 -1.66
N ALA A 151 8.60 -14.60 -1.68
CA ALA A 151 9.15 -13.89 -0.54
C ALA A 151 8.30 -12.66 -0.16
N ALA A 152 7.89 -11.85 -1.16
CA ALA A 152 6.98 -10.73 -0.94
C ALA A 152 5.63 -11.19 -0.37
N LEU A 153 5.05 -12.28 -0.91
CA LEU A 153 3.79 -12.83 -0.42
C LEU A 153 3.89 -13.27 1.04
N ILE A 154 4.91 -14.05 1.40
CA ILE A 154 5.11 -14.57 2.76
C ILE A 154 5.38 -13.44 3.73
N ALA A 155 6.29 -12.51 3.40
CA ALA A 155 6.58 -11.36 4.24
C ALA A 155 5.34 -10.48 4.44
N GLY A 156 4.60 -10.21 3.36
CA GLY A 156 3.35 -9.46 3.41
C GLY A 156 2.28 -10.15 4.27
N LEU A 157 2.13 -11.47 4.14
CA LEU A 157 1.24 -12.27 4.99
C LEU A 157 1.62 -12.18 6.46
N ILE A 158 2.89 -12.39 6.81
CA ILE A 158 3.37 -12.35 8.21
C ILE A 158 3.10 -10.97 8.82
N ILE A 159 3.50 -9.89 8.14
CA ILE A 159 3.33 -8.52 8.63
C ILE A 159 1.85 -8.17 8.78
N THR A 160 1.05 -8.45 7.74
CA THR A 160 -0.38 -8.11 7.73
C THR A 160 -1.13 -8.92 8.78
N PHE A 161 -0.81 -10.21 8.93
CA PHE A 161 -1.40 -11.07 9.95
C PHE A 161 -1.06 -10.59 11.34
N ALA A 162 0.22 -10.29 11.63
CA ALA A 162 0.63 -9.74 12.92
C ALA A 162 -0.10 -8.42 13.22
N GLY A 163 -0.17 -7.52 12.24
CA GLY A 163 -0.83 -6.22 12.37
C GLY A 163 -2.36 -6.27 12.50
N LEU A 164 -3.01 -7.37 12.11
CA LEU A 164 -4.46 -7.56 12.21
C LEU A 164 -4.87 -8.58 13.28
N TRP A 165 -3.92 -9.27 13.90
CA TRP A 165 -4.19 -10.28 14.92
C TRP A 165 -4.98 -9.66 16.07
N ASN A 166 -6.07 -10.32 16.46
CA ASN A 166 -7.02 -9.83 17.46
C ASN A 166 -7.50 -8.39 17.16
N GLY A 167 -7.87 -8.10 15.90
CA GLY A 167 -8.33 -6.76 15.48
C GLY A 167 -7.23 -5.71 15.40
N GLY A 168 -5.97 -6.12 15.45
CA GLY A 168 -4.80 -5.24 15.48
C GLY A 168 -4.36 -4.80 16.88
N HIS A 169 -5.07 -5.25 17.92
CA HIS A 169 -4.73 -4.92 19.29
C HIS A 169 -3.39 -5.53 19.72
N THR A 170 -3.13 -6.80 19.40
CA THR A 170 -1.97 -7.50 19.94
C THR A 170 -0.65 -6.86 19.53
N TYR A 171 -0.46 -6.57 18.25
CA TYR A 171 0.77 -5.93 17.79
C TYR A 171 0.88 -4.47 18.25
N TYR A 172 -0.25 -3.75 18.32
CA TYR A 172 -0.28 -2.39 18.84
C TYR A 172 0.13 -2.32 20.32
N TYR A 173 -0.41 -3.19 21.18
CA TYR A 173 -0.03 -3.20 22.60
C TYR A 173 1.44 -3.61 22.78
N TYR A 174 1.92 -4.61 22.05
CA TYR A 174 3.35 -4.95 22.09
C TYR A 174 4.25 -3.79 21.65
N TYR A 175 3.87 -3.07 20.59
CA TYR A 175 4.55 -1.85 20.16
C TYR A 175 4.57 -0.79 21.29
N MET A 176 3.43 -0.56 21.95
CA MET A 176 3.32 0.42 23.04
C MET A 176 4.12 0.03 24.29
N ASP A 177 4.18 -1.26 24.62
CA ASP A 177 4.98 -1.76 25.74
C ASP A 177 6.48 -1.51 25.49
N VAL A 178 6.97 -1.84 24.29
CA VAL A 178 8.36 -1.59 23.89
C VAL A 178 8.65 -0.09 23.80
N TYR A 179 7.72 0.69 23.25
CA TYR A 179 7.83 2.15 23.19
C TYR A 179 7.99 2.75 24.60
N SER A 180 7.13 2.35 25.53
CA SER A 180 7.16 2.84 26.92
C SER A 180 8.47 2.45 27.60
N TRP A 181 8.95 1.21 27.38
CA TRP A 181 10.24 0.76 27.94
C TRP A 181 11.45 1.55 27.41
N LEU A 182 11.40 2.05 26.17
CA LEU A 182 12.52 2.75 25.54
C LEU A 182 12.50 4.27 25.76
N PHE A 183 11.33 4.88 25.91
CA PHE A 183 11.17 6.34 25.82
C PHE A 183 10.43 6.99 27.01
N MET A 184 9.90 6.22 27.96
CA MET A 184 9.26 6.71 29.20
C MET A 184 10.04 6.26 30.43
#